data_AF-A0A7S2E1D1-F1
#
_entry.id   AF-A0A7S2E1D1-F1
#
_cell.length_a   1.000
_cell.length_b   1.000
_cell.length_c   1.000
_cell.angle_alpha   90.00
_cell.angle_beta   90.00
_cell.angle_gamma   90.00
#
_symmetry.space_group_name_H-M   'P 1'
#
loop_
_entity.id
_entity.type
_entity.pdbx_description
1 polymer ?
#
loop_
_entity_poly.entity_id
_entity_poly.type
_entity_poly.pdbx_seq_one_letter_code
_entity_poly.pdbx_strand_id
1 'polypeptide(L)'
;PGEWYYATGNYHLATRELRQRILALHDAKSRTGKADPRKGEREYADSAWKRLFDPIGATGVACERDPAGNILLGTSCWATTRDLLRLGLLMLDGGRGPGGEQLVPAGVVERLLGDEPGFGVNGHYILGWYRLDRLLDLHACGPALAAIGVGGQFVVVVPRAD
;
A
#
# COMPACT_ATOMS: atom_id res chain seq x y z
N PRO A 1 1.66 22.16 13.80
CA PRO A 1 1.18 20.76 13.98
C PRO A 1 -0.34 20.76 14.08
N GLY A 2 -1.07 20.21 13.09
CA GLY A 2 -2.54 20.11 13.20
C GLY A 2 -3.34 20.18 11.91
N GLU A 3 -2.74 20.56 10.77
CA GLU A 3 -3.45 20.57 9.49
C GLU A 3 -2.98 19.42 8.60
N TRP A 4 -3.94 18.70 8.01
CA TRP A 4 -3.67 17.61 7.09
C TRP A 4 -3.73 18.09 5.64
N TYR A 5 -2.75 17.66 4.86
CA TYR A 5 -2.70 17.89 3.42
C TYR A 5 -2.42 16.56 2.73
N TYR A 6 -3.31 16.15 1.83
CA TYR A 6 -3.01 15.06 0.92
C TYR A 6 -1.88 15.49 -0.02
N ALA A 7 -0.80 14.72 -0.07
CA ALA A 7 0.31 14.99 -0.96
C ALA A 7 0.90 13.68 -1.49
N THR A 8 0.89 13.52 -2.82
CA THR A 8 1.51 12.37 -3.48
C THR A 8 3.01 12.26 -3.16
N GLY A 9 3.68 13.39 -2.89
CA GLY A 9 5.08 13.44 -2.50
C GLY A 9 5.41 12.64 -1.23
N ASN A 10 4.45 12.42 -0.33
CA ASN A 10 4.65 11.58 0.86
C ASN A 10 4.94 10.12 0.47
N TYR A 11 4.32 9.61 -0.59
CA TYR A 11 4.60 8.27 -1.10
C TYR A 11 5.97 8.17 -1.76
N HIS A 12 6.41 9.21 -2.46
CA HIS A 12 7.77 9.24 -3.03
C HIS A 12 8.85 9.23 -1.94
N LEU A 13 8.61 9.91 -0.81
CA LEU A 13 9.50 9.84 0.33
C LEU A 13 9.51 8.45 0.96
N ALA A 14 8.34 7.81 1.10
CA ALA A 14 8.24 6.45 1.61
C ALA A 14 8.94 5.42 0.71
N THR A 15 8.80 5.53 -0.62
CA THR A 15 9.45 4.61 -1.56
C THR A 15 10.96 4.81 -1.62
N ARG A 16 11.44 6.05 -1.47
CA ARG A 16 12.86 6.36 -1.29
C ARG A 16 13.41 5.75 -0.01
N GLU A 17 12.74 5.93 1.13
CA GLU A 17 13.16 5.36 2.41
C GLU A 17 13.18 3.82 2.35
N LEU A 18 12.16 3.21 1.73
CA LEU A 18 12.12 1.77 1.50
C LEU A 18 13.33 1.30 0.68
N ARG A 19 13.70 2.03 -0.39
CA ARG A 19 14.90 1.74 -1.18
C ARG A 19 16.15 1.78 -0.33
N GLN A 20 16.36 2.86 0.43
CA GLN A 20 17.53 3.02 1.29
C GLN A 20 17.65 1.87 2.30
N ARG A 21 16.53 1.45 2.91
CA ARG A 21 16.52 0.31 3.84
C ARG A 21 16.84 -1.02 3.17
N ILE A 22 16.28 -1.29 1.99
CA ILE A 22 16.56 -2.53 1.26
C ILE A 22 18.04 -2.60 0.87
N LEU A 23 18.62 -1.51 0.37
CA LEU A 23 20.04 -1.43 0.03
C LEU A 23 20.93 -1.64 1.26
N ALA A 24 20.64 -0.96 2.38
CA ALA A 24 21.39 -1.13 3.61
C ALA A 24 21.33 -2.58 4.15
N LEU A 25 20.17 -3.22 4.06
CA LEU A 25 20.00 -4.63 4.45
C LEU A 25 20.75 -5.59 3.51
N HIS A 26 20.80 -5.28 2.20
CA HIS A 26 21.56 -6.06 1.22
C HIS A 26 23.06 -6.00 1.53
N ASP A 27 23.58 -4.81 1.80
CA ASP A 27 24.99 -4.60 2.15
C ASP A 27 25.33 -5.33 3.45
N ALA A 28 24.47 -5.22 4.48
CA ALA A 28 24.67 -5.89 5.76
C ALA A 28 24.64 -7.43 5.67
N LYS A 29 23.92 -8.02 4.72
CA LYS A 29 23.88 -9.48 4.48
C LYS A 29 25.13 -10.00 3.80
N SER A 30 25.86 -9.17 3.07
CA SER A 30 27.02 -9.56 2.26
C SER A 30 28.30 -9.80 3.11
N ARG A 31 28.17 -10.29 4.35
CA ARG A 31 29.17 -10.31 5.47
C ARG A 31 30.56 -10.90 5.18
N THR A 32 30.85 -11.35 3.97
CA THR A 32 32.14 -11.95 3.58
C THR A 32 32.72 -11.39 2.28
N GLY A 33 32.12 -10.37 1.65
CA GLY A 33 32.63 -9.74 0.42
C GLY A 33 31.99 -8.39 0.12
N LYS A 34 32.54 -7.65 -0.86
CA LYS A 34 31.95 -6.39 -1.32
C LYS A 34 30.56 -6.67 -1.91
N ALA A 35 29.51 -6.08 -1.34
CA ALA A 35 28.16 -6.19 -1.87
C ALA A 35 28.11 -5.69 -3.32
N ASP A 36 27.34 -6.39 -4.18
CA ASP A 36 27.08 -5.93 -5.54
C ASP A 36 25.89 -4.96 -5.49
N PRO A 37 26.09 -3.64 -5.65
CA PRO A 37 25.02 -2.67 -5.57
C PRO A 37 23.91 -2.95 -6.60
N ARG A 38 24.24 -3.56 -7.74
CA ARG A 38 23.24 -3.91 -8.76
C ARG A 38 22.26 -4.97 -8.27
N LYS A 39 22.67 -5.86 -7.36
CA LYS A 39 21.77 -6.85 -6.73
C LYS A 39 20.82 -6.16 -5.75
N GLY A 40 21.32 -5.27 -4.91
CA GLY A 40 20.47 -4.47 -4.01
C GLY A 40 19.43 -3.64 -4.77
N GLU A 41 19.82 -2.99 -5.87
CA GLU A 41 18.87 -2.25 -6.71
C GLU A 41 17.80 -3.17 -7.32
N ARG A 42 18.16 -4.37 -7.78
CA ARG A 42 17.19 -5.36 -8.26
C ARG A 42 16.27 -5.86 -7.15
N GLU A 43 16.79 -6.06 -5.94
CA GLU A 43 15.98 -6.44 -4.79
C GLU A 43 14.93 -5.38 -4.46
N TYR A 44 15.29 -4.09 -4.52
CA TYR A 44 14.33 -3.00 -4.37
C TYR A 44 13.35 -2.94 -5.55
N ALA A 45 13.86 -3.01 -6.78
CA ALA A 45 13.09 -2.95 -8.01
C ALA A 45 11.96 -4.00 -8.05
N ASP A 46 12.24 -5.21 -7.56
CA ASP A 46 11.29 -6.31 -7.56
C ASP A 46 10.45 -6.36 -6.28
N SER A 47 10.73 -5.49 -5.30
CA SER A 47 10.27 -5.66 -3.92
C SER A 47 8.74 -5.66 -3.79
N ALA A 48 8.05 -4.74 -4.48
CA ALA A 48 6.59 -4.65 -4.45
C ALA A 48 5.92 -5.88 -5.08
N TRP A 49 6.46 -6.37 -6.20
CA TRP A 49 5.96 -7.57 -6.87
C TRP A 49 6.16 -8.81 -6.00
N LYS A 50 7.41 -9.07 -5.59
CA LYS A 50 7.75 -10.26 -4.79
C LYS A 50 7.07 -10.33 -3.43
N ARG A 51 6.80 -9.17 -2.80
CA ARG A 51 6.28 -9.11 -1.42
C ARG A 51 4.77 -8.92 -1.33
N LEU A 52 4.12 -8.46 -2.40
CA LEU A 52 2.70 -8.12 -2.37
C LEU A 52 1.96 -8.58 -3.62
N PHE A 53 2.31 -8.08 -4.80
CA PHE A 53 1.50 -8.31 -6.00
C PHE A 53 1.54 -9.75 -6.48
N ASP A 54 2.71 -10.39 -6.56
CA ASP A 54 2.83 -11.79 -6.97
C ASP A 54 2.14 -12.73 -5.97
N PRO A 55 2.34 -12.59 -4.63
CA PRO A 55 1.64 -13.41 -3.63
C PRO A 55 0.11 -13.37 -3.74
N ILE A 56 -0.50 -12.21 -4.02
CA ILE A 56 -1.96 -12.11 -4.19
C ILE A 56 -2.43 -12.49 -5.61
N GLY A 57 -1.52 -12.80 -6.53
CA GLY A 57 -1.80 -13.12 -7.92
C GLY A 57 -2.17 -11.91 -8.79
N ALA A 58 -1.74 -10.71 -8.40
CA ALA A 58 -1.95 -9.46 -9.13
C ALA A 58 -0.86 -9.26 -10.20
N THR A 59 -0.95 -10.00 -11.30
CA THR A 59 0.11 -10.09 -12.33
C THR A 59 0.08 -8.97 -13.36
N GLY A 60 -0.99 -8.17 -13.42
CA GLY A 60 -1.13 -7.07 -14.38
C GLY A 60 -0.64 -5.71 -13.88
N VAL A 61 0.03 -5.67 -12.72
CA VAL A 61 0.48 -4.42 -12.11
C VAL A 61 1.79 -3.93 -12.73
N ALA A 62 1.79 -2.70 -13.20
CA ALA A 62 2.96 -1.99 -13.73
C ALA A 62 3.06 -0.59 -13.12
N CYS A 63 4.27 -0.14 -12.77
CA CYS A 63 4.50 1.18 -12.18
C CYS A 63 5.73 1.84 -12.80
N GLU A 64 5.65 3.14 -13.05
CA GLU A 64 6.80 3.96 -13.44
C GLU A 64 7.80 4.14 -12.29
N ARG A 65 8.99 4.60 -12.66
CA ARG A 65 10.08 4.92 -11.74
C ARG A 65 10.62 6.31 -12.01
N ASP A 66 11.07 6.98 -10.95
CA ASP A 66 11.82 8.23 -11.10
C ASP A 66 13.25 7.97 -11.65
N PRO A 67 14.00 9.02 -12.03
CA PRO A 67 15.38 8.87 -12.50
C PRO A 67 16.35 8.25 -11.49
N ALA A 68 16.02 8.27 -10.19
CA ALA A 68 16.80 7.63 -9.14
C ALA A 68 16.40 6.15 -8.93
N GLY A 69 15.44 5.65 -9.70
CA GLY A 69 14.96 4.28 -9.68
C GLY A 69 13.86 4.01 -8.66
N ASN A 70 13.35 5.02 -7.93
CA ASN A 70 12.28 4.81 -6.95
C ASN A 70 10.96 4.51 -7.66
N ILE A 71 10.22 3.51 -7.17
CA ILE A 71 8.89 3.19 -7.69
C ILE A 71 7.94 4.35 -7.34
N LEU A 72 7.15 4.80 -8.32
CA LEU A 72 6.21 5.90 -8.15
C LEU A 72 4.85 5.46 -7.55
N LEU A 73 4.81 4.54 -6.58
CA LEU A 73 3.58 3.84 -6.12
C LEU A 73 2.33 4.70 -5.78
N GLY A 74 2.49 5.99 -5.47
CA GLY A 74 1.36 6.90 -5.22
C GLY A 74 0.70 7.49 -6.47
N THR A 75 1.25 7.20 -7.66
CA THR A 75 0.83 7.70 -8.98
C THR A 75 1.34 6.74 -10.06
N SER A 76 1.11 7.03 -11.34
CA SER A 76 1.83 6.40 -12.48
C SER A 76 1.96 4.86 -12.39
N CYS A 77 0.92 4.22 -11.86
CA CYS A 77 0.78 2.78 -11.76
C CYS A 77 -0.52 2.38 -12.44
N TRP A 78 -0.47 1.25 -13.13
CA TRP A 78 -1.61 0.64 -13.81
C TRP A 78 -1.79 -0.77 -13.29
N ALA A 79 -3.04 -1.19 -13.23
CA ALA A 79 -3.45 -2.50 -12.80
C ALA A 79 -4.75 -2.86 -13.51
N THR A 80 -5.03 -4.15 -13.70
CA THR A 80 -6.34 -4.57 -14.16
C THR A 80 -7.36 -4.47 -13.01
N THR A 81 -8.66 -4.43 -13.34
CA THR A 81 -9.72 -4.52 -12.32
C THR A 81 -9.56 -5.76 -11.44
N ARG A 82 -9.09 -6.89 -12.00
CA ARG A 82 -8.89 -8.14 -11.25
C ARG A 82 -7.72 -8.04 -10.27
N ASP A 83 -6.67 -7.31 -10.62
CA ASP A 83 -5.55 -7.05 -9.71
C ASP A 83 -6.00 -6.18 -8.53
N LEU A 84 -6.78 -5.14 -8.80
CA LEU A 84 -7.35 -4.28 -7.75
C LEU A 84 -8.37 -5.03 -6.87
N LEU A 85 -9.14 -5.96 -7.44
CA LEU A 85 -10.04 -6.82 -6.67
C LEU A 85 -9.26 -7.71 -5.69
N ARG A 86 -8.09 -8.24 -6.10
CA ARG A 86 -7.22 -9.03 -5.21
C ARG A 86 -6.66 -8.20 -4.06
N LEU A 87 -6.32 -6.94 -4.31
CA LEU A 87 -5.96 -6.00 -3.24
C LEU A 87 -7.13 -5.78 -2.27
N GLY A 88 -8.35 -5.61 -2.80
CA GLY A 88 -9.56 -5.52 -1.98
C GLY A 88 -9.79 -6.77 -1.12
N LEU A 89 -9.65 -7.96 -1.71
CA LEU A 89 -9.78 -9.24 -1.00
C LEU A 89 -8.70 -9.43 0.07
N LEU A 90 -7.46 -9.03 -0.20
CA LEU A 90 -6.38 -9.04 0.79
C LEU A 90 -6.75 -8.23 2.03
N MET A 91 -7.29 -7.02 1.83
CA MET A 91 -7.71 -6.16 2.94
C MET A 91 -8.98 -6.68 3.63
N LEU A 92 -9.90 -7.27 2.87
CA LEU A 92 -11.09 -7.92 3.40
C LEU A 92 -10.73 -9.09 4.33
N ASP A 93 -9.69 -9.85 3.99
CA ASP A 93 -9.20 -10.99 4.76
C ASP A 93 -8.15 -10.60 5.82
N GLY A 94 -8.25 -9.37 6.35
CA GLY A 94 -7.37 -8.93 7.44
C GLY A 94 -5.89 -8.86 7.08
N GLY A 95 -5.56 -8.73 5.79
CA GLY A 95 -4.19 -8.68 5.29
C GLY A 95 -3.57 -10.05 5.01
N ARG A 96 -4.36 -11.13 5.01
CA ARG A 96 -3.90 -12.48 4.66
C ARG A 96 -4.00 -12.74 3.16
N GLY A 97 -2.91 -13.25 2.61
CA GLY A 97 -2.83 -13.66 1.21
C GLY A 97 -3.58 -14.97 0.96
N PRO A 98 -3.80 -15.34 -0.32
CA PRO A 98 -4.54 -16.55 -0.68
C PRO A 98 -3.88 -17.85 -0.22
N GLY A 99 -2.57 -17.85 0.08
CA GLY A 99 -1.87 -18.98 0.68
C GLY A 99 -1.94 -19.03 2.22
N GLY A 100 -2.63 -18.08 2.85
CA GLY A 100 -2.75 -17.94 4.31
C GLY A 100 -1.62 -17.16 4.98
N GLU A 101 -0.62 -16.70 4.22
CA GLU A 101 0.46 -15.87 4.72
C GLU A 101 0.00 -14.45 5.06
N GLN A 102 0.54 -13.86 6.13
CA GLN A 102 0.22 -12.48 6.51
C GLN A 102 1.06 -11.49 5.69
N LEU A 103 0.49 -10.92 4.63
CA LEU A 103 1.20 -9.99 3.74
C LEU A 103 1.14 -8.54 4.22
N VAL A 104 -0.01 -8.13 4.78
CA VAL A 104 -0.18 -6.85 5.47
C VAL A 104 -0.42 -7.17 6.94
N PRO A 105 0.29 -6.56 7.91
CA PRO A 105 0.08 -6.88 9.32
C PRO A 105 -1.39 -6.69 9.74
N ALA A 106 -1.97 -7.65 10.45
CA ALA A 106 -3.37 -7.60 10.87
C ALA A 106 -3.71 -6.31 11.65
N GLY A 107 -2.80 -5.89 12.55
CA GLY A 107 -2.94 -4.64 13.29
C GLY A 107 -2.98 -3.38 12.41
N VAL A 108 -2.43 -3.41 11.19
CA VAL A 108 -2.62 -2.31 10.23
C VAL A 108 -4.06 -2.29 9.72
N VAL A 109 -4.62 -3.45 9.35
CA VAL A 109 -6.01 -3.54 8.86
C VAL A 109 -7.00 -3.19 9.97
N GLU A 110 -6.80 -3.72 11.18
CA GLU A 110 -7.58 -3.36 12.37
C GLU A 110 -7.53 -1.85 12.64
N ARG A 111 -6.34 -1.24 12.56
CA ARG A 111 -6.19 0.21 12.72
C ARG A 111 -6.91 1.00 11.63
N LEU A 112 -6.89 0.53 10.39
CA LEU A 112 -7.61 1.17 9.29
C LEU A 112 -9.12 1.14 9.50
N LEU A 113 -9.67 0.06 10.08
CA LEU A 113 -11.11 -0.13 10.33
C LEU A 113 -11.57 0.37 11.71
N GLY A 114 -10.63 0.53 12.65
CA GLY A 114 -10.89 0.93 14.02
C GLY A 114 -11.24 2.41 14.18
N ASP A 115 -11.55 2.82 15.40
CA ASP A 115 -12.02 4.17 15.68
C ASP A 115 -10.92 5.21 15.93
N GLU A 116 -9.65 4.82 15.75
CA GLU A 116 -8.54 5.74 15.90
C GLU A 116 -8.72 7.00 15.02
N PRO A 117 -8.40 8.19 15.55
CA PRO A 117 -8.45 9.41 14.76
C PRO A 117 -7.42 9.33 13.62
N GLY A 118 -7.92 9.29 12.40
CA GLY A 118 -7.11 9.45 11.19
C GLY A 118 -6.85 10.92 10.89
N PHE A 119 -6.23 11.19 9.74
CA PHE A 119 -5.98 12.55 9.29
C PHE A 119 -7.03 13.04 8.28
N GLY A 120 -7.10 14.35 8.05
CA GLY A 120 -7.92 14.96 6.99
C GLY A 120 -9.32 15.37 7.40
N VAL A 121 -10.13 15.80 6.42
CA VAL A 121 -11.53 16.18 6.67
C VAL A 121 -12.25 15.00 7.31
N ASN A 122 -12.86 15.28 8.46
CA ASN A 122 -13.47 14.35 9.40
C ASN A 122 -12.51 13.32 10.07
N GLY A 123 -11.22 13.24 9.73
CA GLY A 123 -10.20 12.45 10.45
C GLY A 123 -10.14 10.99 10.02
N HIS A 124 -10.09 10.73 8.72
CA HIS A 124 -10.48 9.46 8.11
C HIS A 124 -9.48 8.87 7.13
N TYR A 125 -8.32 9.49 7.00
CA TYR A 125 -7.27 9.01 6.10
C TYR A 125 -6.10 8.43 6.88
N ILE A 126 -5.76 7.17 6.60
CA ILE A 126 -4.64 6.45 7.21
C ILE A 126 -3.98 5.58 6.13
N LEU A 127 -2.67 5.73 5.95
CA LEU A 127 -1.84 4.84 5.10
C LEU A 127 -2.38 4.60 3.67
N GLY A 128 -2.95 5.61 3.02
CA GLY A 128 -3.49 5.49 1.65
C GLY A 128 -4.94 5.08 1.55
N TRP A 129 -5.60 4.82 2.69
CA TRP A 129 -7.00 4.43 2.76
C TRP A 129 -7.84 5.49 3.45
N TYR A 130 -9.02 5.73 2.92
CA TYR A 130 -10.10 6.51 3.51
C TYR A 130 -11.07 5.59 4.24
N ARG A 131 -11.60 6.05 5.38
CA ARG A 131 -12.82 5.52 5.98
C ARG A 131 -14.03 6.02 5.19
N LEU A 132 -14.50 5.18 4.26
CA LEU A 132 -15.57 5.53 3.34
C LEU A 132 -16.88 5.80 4.06
N ASP A 133 -17.19 4.98 5.07
CA ASP A 133 -18.39 5.12 5.91
C ASP A 133 -18.45 6.50 6.57
N ARG A 134 -17.31 7.08 6.89
CA ARG A 134 -17.25 8.38 7.53
C ARG A 134 -17.07 9.55 6.54
N LEU A 135 -16.44 9.29 5.39
CA LEU A 135 -16.34 10.25 4.29
C LEU A 135 -17.72 10.59 3.71
N LEU A 136 -18.63 9.60 3.68
CA LEU A 136 -19.98 9.72 3.10
C LEU A 136 -21.10 9.86 4.14
N ASP A 137 -20.78 10.00 5.44
CA ASP A 137 -21.76 10.04 6.55
C ASP A 137 -22.71 8.82 6.58
N LEU A 138 -22.15 7.64 6.28
CA LEU A 138 -22.81 6.33 6.26
C LEU A 138 -22.47 5.50 7.50
N HIS A 139 -22.32 6.14 8.67
CA HIS A 139 -21.89 5.48 9.91
C HIS A 139 -22.75 4.26 10.30
N ALA A 140 -24.04 4.31 10.01
CA ALA A 140 -24.98 3.21 10.30
C ALA A 140 -24.71 1.95 9.46
N CYS A 141 -23.99 2.05 8.34
CA CYS A 141 -23.63 0.92 7.48
C CYS A 141 -22.38 0.16 7.97
N GLY A 142 -21.74 0.64 9.04
CA GLY A 142 -20.51 0.05 9.58
C GLY A 142 -19.23 0.46 8.84
N PRO A 143 -18.06 0.06 9.33
CA PRO A 143 -16.77 0.49 8.79
C PRO A 143 -16.54 0.03 7.35
N ALA A 144 -16.08 0.93 6.48
CA ALA A 144 -15.69 0.61 5.10
C ALA A 144 -14.42 1.36 4.71
N LEU A 145 -13.58 0.75 3.87
CA LEU A 145 -12.36 1.35 3.36
C LEU A 145 -12.51 1.74 1.88
N ALA A 146 -11.85 2.83 1.50
CA ALA A 146 -11.69 3.21 0.10
C ALA A 146 -10.27 3.69 -0.19
N ALA A 147 -9.68 3.22 -1.29
CA ALA A 147 -8.56 3.90 -1.94
C ALA A 147 -9.12 4.65 -3.15
N ILE A 148 -8.86 5.97 -3.23
CA ILE A 148 -9.49 6.87 -4.21
C ILE A 148 -8.41 7.56 -5.04
N GLY A 149 -8.53 7.48 -6.36
CA GLY A 149 -7.64 8.13 -7.33
C GLY A 149 -8.35 9.17 -8.18
N VAL A 150 -7.58 10.10 -8.73
CA VAL A 150 -8.09 11.11 -9.69
C VAL A 150 -8.64 10.41 -10.94
N GLY A 151 -9.73 10.96 -11.49
CA GLY A 151 -10.35 10.40 -12.71
C GLY A 151 -11.35 9.27 -12.45
N GLY A 152 -11.88 9.16 -11.23
CA GLY A 152 -12.96 8.21 -10.90
C GLY A 152 -12.47 6.81 -10.57
N GLN A 153 -11.25 6.66 -10.07
CA GLN A 153 -10.68 5.37 -9.66
C GLN A 153 -11.01 5.08 -8.21
N PHE A 154 -11.53 3.89 -7.92
CA PHE A 154 -11.84 3.47 -6.55
C PHE A 154 -11.60 1.97 -6.34
N VAL A 155 -11.05 1.63 -5.18
CA VAL A 155 -11.12 0.28 -4.60
C VAL A 155 -11.86 0.44 -3.29
N VAL A 156 -12.99 -0.25 -3.15
CA VAL A 156 -13.84 -0.20 -1.95
C VAL A 156 -13.87 -1.57 -1.29
N VAL A 157 -13.68 -1.60 0.02
CA VAL A 157 -13.73 -2.80 0.85
C VAL A 157 -14.78 -2.60 1.92
N VAL A 158 -15.78 -3.47 1.93
CA VAL A 158 -16.88 -3.45 2.91
C VAL A 158 -16.84 -4.79 3.67
N PRO A 159 -16.25 -4.83 4.88
CA PRO A 159 -16.09 -6.06 5.65
C PRO A 159 -17.39 -6.72 6.12
N ARG A 160 -18.47 -5.92 6.24
CA ARG A 160 -19.81 -6.39 6.57
C ARG A 160 -20.77 -6.08 5.43
N ALA A 161 -21.23 -7.12 4.77
CA ALA A 161 -22.34 -7.07 3.83
C ALA A 161 -23.40 -8.08 4.30
N ASP A 162 -23.89 -7.88 5.50
CA ASP A 162 -25.09 -8.52 6.06
C ASP A 162 -26.25 -7.53 6.11
#